data_AF-A0A9D9SPW9-F1
#
_entry.id   AF-A0A9D9SPW9-F1
#
_cell.length_a   1.000
_cell.length_b   1.000
_cell.length_c   1.000
_cell.angle_alpha   90.00
_cell.angle_beta   90.00
_cell.angle_gamma   90.00
#
_symmetry.space_group_name_H-M   'P 1'
#
loop_
_entity.id
_entity.type
_entity.pdbx_description
1 polymer ?
#
loop_
_entity_poly.entity_id
_entity_poly.type
_entity_poly.pdbx_seq_one_letter_code
_entity_poly.pdbx_strand_id
1 'polypeptide(L)'
;MSTTLELDLSPLSPLARELAATIAHVASDIALVIDADGVIATVAAGAAVQEHGCNQWVGQHWIDTVSASTRPKIQSLMDEVASSGLTARRREVNHLSQIGDELPVTWSAIRLGADGPVLAVGRDLRAIAAIQQRFVEAQQDMERQYWNRRQAETRYRLLFQVANDAVLLIDADSQCVLAANPACEELLGVPPTVMQGKALTDSLPQAARAKVAELLTTARSTGRAVEIRLRALSTGGMLEFSATPFRF
;
A
#
# COMPACT_ATOMS: atom_id res chain seq x y z
N MET A 1 -18.40 -27.17 -37.56
CA MET A 1 -19.19 -25.99 -37.97
C MET A 1 -20.04 -25.60 -36.77
N SER A 2 -19.58 -24.62 -36.00
CA SER A 2 -20.30 -24.15 -34.82
C SER A 2 -21.36 -23.16 -35.27
N THR A 3 -22.61 -23.61 -35.31
CA THR A 3 -23.79 -22.79 -35.54
C THR A 3 -23.98 -21.91 -34.31
N THR A 4 -23.39 -20.71 -34.32
CA THR A 4 -23.78 -19.68 -33.37
C THR A 4 -25.22 -19.34 -33.71
N LEU A 5 -26.18 -19.72 -32.85
CA LEU A 5 -27.53 -19.21 -32.95
C LEU A 5 -27.43 -17.68 -32.86
N GLU A 6 -27.60 -16.99 -33.99
CA GLU A 6 -27.94 -15.57 -33.99
C GLU A 6 -29.31 -15.48 -33.32
N LEU A 7 -29.30 -15.26 -32.01
CA LEU A 7 -30.50 -14.99 -31.24
C LEU A 7 -31.09 -13.67 -31.76
N ASP A 8 -32.27 -13.74 -32.35
CA ASP A 8 -33.05 -12.55 -32.66
C ASP A 8 -33.56 -11.94 -31.34
N LEU A 9 -33.01 -10.78 -31.00
CA LEU A 9 -33.35 -10.02 -29.79
C LEU A 9 -34.44 -8.98 -30.03
N SER A 10 -34.97 -8.86 -31.24
CA SER A 10 -36.06 -7.92 -31.58
C SER A 10 -37.31 -8.08 -30.69
N PRO A 11 -37.70 -9.29 -30.23
CA PRO A 11 -38.82 -9.42 -29.29
C PRO A 11 -38.59 -8.73 -27.93
N LEU A 12 -37.35 -8.44 -27.57
CA LEU A 12 -36.98 -7.78 -26.30
C LEU A 12 -36.94 -6.26 -26.40
N SER A 13 -36.89 -5.68 -27.62
CA SER A 13 -36.83 -4.22 -27.81
C SER A 13 -37.96 -3.46 -27.12
N PRO A 14 -39.23 -3.91 -27.15
CA PRO A 14 -40.33 -3.22 -26.46
C PRO A 14 -40.17 -3.22 -24.93
N LEU A 15 -39.42 -4.17 -24.38
CA LEU A 15 -39.17 -4.33 -22.94
C LEU A 15 -37.82 -3.74 -22.50
N ALA A 16 -37.15 -2.96 -23.35
CA ALA A 16 -35.79 -2.47 -23.08
C ALA A 16 -35.69 -1.71 -21.75
N ARG A 17 -36.72 -0.93 -21.39
CA ARG A 17 -36.77 -0.17 -20.13
C ARG A 17 -36.91 -1.09 -18.92
N GLU A 18 -37.83 -2.05 -18.97
CA GLU A 18 -38.05 -3.03 -17.92
C GLU A 18 -36.82 -3.93 -17.73
N LEU A 19 -36.16 -4.30 -18.83
CA LEU A 19 -34.90 -5.05 -18.81
C LEU A 19 -33.79 -4.26 -18.15
N ALA A 20 -33.61 -2.98 -18.51
CA ALA A 20 -32.63 -2.11 -17.88
C ALA A 20 -32.85 -2.00 -16.36
N ALA A 21 -34.10 -1.77 -15.93
CA ALA A 21 -34.46 -1.74 -14.51
C ALA A 21 -34.14 -3.06 -13.79
N THR A 22 -34.51 -4.19 -14.39
CA THR A 22 -34.27 -5.51 -13.82
C THR A 22 -32.77 -5.80 -13.68
N ILE A 23 -31.99 -5.51 -14.73
CA ILE A 23 -30.55 -5.76 -14.73
C ILE A 23 -29.82 -4.86 -13.73
N ALA A 24 -30.18 -3.57 -13.65
CA ALA A 24 -29.59 -2.64 -12.69
C ALA A 24 -29.96 -2.95 -11.22
N HIS A 25 -30.97 -3.78 -10.98
CA HIS A 25 -31.32 -4.24 -9.63
C HIS A 25 -30.70 -5.58 -9.26
N VAL A 26 -30.53 -6.49 -10.23
CA VAL A 26 -30.17 -7.88 -9.94
C VAL A 26 -28.72 -8.21 -10.31
N ALA A 27 -28.19 -7.61 -11.36
CA ALA A 27 -26.96 -8.09 -12.01
C ALA A 27 -25.90 -7.01 -12.29
N SER A 28 -26.24 -5.73 -12.19
CA SER A 28 -25.35 -4.60 -12.46
C SER A 28 -25.66 -3.42 -11.55
N ASP A 29 -24.78 -2.42 -11.55
CA ASP A 29 -24.98 -1.20 -10.75
C ASP A 29 -25.73 -0.11 -11.52
N ILE A 30 -25.65 -0.14 -12.86
CA ILE A 30 -26.36 0.77 -13.76
C ILE A 30 -26.64 0.10 -15.10
N ALA A 31 -27.72 0.50 -15.75
CA ALA A 31 -28.08 0.13 -17.11
C ALA A 31 -28.66 1.35 -17.85
N LEU A 32 -28.36 1.47 -19.13
CA LEU A 32 -28.83 2.51 -20.03
C LEU A 32 -29.59 1.89 -21.19
N VAL A 33 -30.67 2.55 -21.61
CA VAL A 33 -31.28 2.33 -22.92
C VAL A 33 -30.89 3.51 -23.79
N ILE A 34 -30.26 3.23 -24.92
CA ILE A 34 -29.74 4.22 -25.86
C ILE A 34 -30.46 4.03 -27.20
N ASP A 35 -30.92 5.11 -27.79
CA ASP A 35 -31.59 5.09 -29.10
C ASP A 35 -30.59 5.01 -30.27
N ALA A 36 -31.11 5.07 -31.50
CA ALA A 36 -30.31 4.98 -32.71
C ALA A 36 -29.35 6.15 -32.89
N ASP A 37 -29.67 7.33 -32.35
CA ASP A 37 -28.85 8.55 -32.43
C ASP A 37 -27.80 8.62 -31.31
N GLY A 38 -27.71 7.60 -30.46
CA GLY A 38 -26.78 7.54 -29.35
C GLY A 38 -27.23 8.38 -28.14
N VAL A 39 -28.50 8.77 -28.09
CA VAL A 39 -29.09 9.52 -26.97
C VAL A 39 -29.61 8.54 -25.92
N ILE A 40 -29.34 8.84 -24.65
CA ILE A 40 -29.77 8.02 -23.53
C ILE A 40 -31.27 8.24 -23.29
N ALA A 41 -32.08 7.24 -23.62
CA ALA A 41 -33.52 7.27 -23.44
C ALA A 41 -33.97 6.88 -22.02
N THR A 42 -33.18 6.05 -21.32
CA THR A 42 -33.51 5.61 -19.95
C THR A 42 -32.22 5.32 -19.18
N VAL A 43 -32.20 5.71 -17.91
CA VAL A 43 -31.19 5.29 -16.92
C VAL A 43 -31.89 4.48 -15.83
N ALA A 44 -31.38 3.30 -15.55
CA ALA A 44 -31.73 2.52 -14.37
C ALA A 44 -30.45 2.28 -13.55
N ALA A 45 -30.45 2.63 -12.27
CA ALA A 45 -29.26 2.55 -11.44
C ALA A 45 -29.61 2.11 -10.01
N GLY A 46 -28.69 1.40 -9.36
CA GLY A 46 -28.75 1.16 -7.92
C GLY A 46 -28.49 2.44 -7.12
N ALA A 47 -28.90 2.45 -5.85
CA ALA A 47 -28.87 3.65 -4.99
C ALA A 47 -27.49 4.33 -4.95
N ALA A 48 -26.40 3.56 -4.80
CA ALA A 48 -25.04 4.09 -4.70
C ALA A 48 -24.57 4.85 -5.97
N VAL A 49 -25.08 4.47 -7.13
CA VAL A 49 -24.76 5.14 -8.41
C VAL A 49 -25.70 6.32 -8.65
N GLN A 50 -26.97 6.23 -8.24
CA GLN A 50 -27.95 7.30 -8.37
C GLN A 50 -27.53 8.61 -7.68
N GLU A 51 -26.85 8.51 -6.53
CA GLU A 51 -26.31 9.67 -5.80
C GLU A 51 -25.36 10.54 -6.64
N HIS A 52 -24.81 10.01 -7.74
CA HIS A 52 -23.88 10.71 -8.64
C HIS A 52 -24.57 11.47 -9.78
N GLY A 53 -25.91 11.55 -9.74
CA GLY A 53 -26.68 12.36 -10.68
C GLY A 53 -26.89 11.73 -12.06
N CYS A 54 -26.71 10.41 -12.20
CA CYS A 54 -26.86 9.70 -13.48
C CYS A 54 -28.24 9.88 -14.13
N ASN A 55 -29.29 10.18 -13.34
CA ASN A 55 -30.63 10.47 -13.86
C ASN A 55 -30.66 11.66 -14.85
N GLN A 56 -29.69 12.58 -14.76
CA GLN A 56 -29.60 13.75 -15.63
C GLN A 56 -29.00 13.44 -17.01
N TRP A 57 -28.48 12.22 -17.21
CA TRP A 57 -27.98 11.78 -18.50
C TRP A 57 -29.10 11.51 -19.50
N VAL A 58 -30.34 11.31 -19.03
CA VAL A 58 -31.51 11.09 -19.90
C VAL A 58 -31.66 12.29 -20.84
N GLY A 59 -31.76 12.00 -22.14
CA GLY A 59 -31.85 13.00 -23.20
C GLY A 59 -30.52 13.57 -23.69
N GLN A 60 -29.38 13.16 -23.12
CA GLN A 60 -28.06 13.54 -23.59
C GLN A 60 -27.46 12.45 -24.49
N HIS A 61 -26.59 12.85 -25.43
CA HIS A 61 -25.74 11.89 -26.13
C HIS A 61 -24.81 11.22 -25.14
N TRP A 62 -24.69 9.89 -25.19
CA TRP A 62 -23.90 9.13 -24.22
C TRP A 62 -22.44 9.60 -24.17
N ILE A 63 -21.87 9.97 -25.33
CA ILE A 63 -20.50 10.47 -25.45
C ILE A 63 -20.25 11.78 -24.68
N ASP A 64 -21.29 12.58 -24.42
CA ASP A 64 -21.17 13.84 -23.69
C ASP A 64 -21.26 13.67 -22.17
N THR A 65 -21.70 12.51 -21.70
CA THR A 65 -21.79 12.19 -20.26
C THR A 65 -20.47 11.74 -19.64
N VAL A 66 -19.42 11.56 -20.46
CA VAL A 66 -18.11 11.07 -20.05
C VAL A 66 -17.02 12.14 -20.16
N SER A 67 -15.93 11.94 -19.44
CA SER A 67 -14.74 12.79 -19.50
C SER A 67 -14.14 12.80 -20.91
N ALA A 68 -13.50 13.91 -21.28
CA ALA A 68 -12.93 14.09 -22.62
C ALA A 68 -11.96 12.95 -23.02
N SER A 69 -11.21 12.42 -22.06
CA SER A 69 -10.24 11.33 -22.28
C SER A 69 -10.91 9.98 -22.58
N THR A 70 -12.18 9.78 -22.22
CA THR A 70 -12.90 8.51 -22.39
C THR A 70 -13.96 8.52 -23.49
N ARG A 71 -14.23 9.68 -24.11
CA ARG A 71 -15.10 9.82 -25.30
C ARG A 71 -14.75 8.86 -26.45
N PRO A 72 -13.47 8.67 -26.84
CA PRO A 72 -13.12 7.74 -27.92
C PRO A 72 -13.52 6.29 -27.61
N LYS A 73 -13.56 5.92 -26.31
CA LYS A 73 -13.95 4.58 -25.89
C LYS A 73 -15.46 4.36 -26.05
N ILE A 74 -16.29 5.37 -25.78
CA ILE A 74 -17.74 5.34 -26.04
C ILE A 74 -18.01 5.29 -27.54
N GLN A 75 -17.34 6.12 -28.33
CA GLN A 75 -17.52 6.10 -29.79
C GLN A 75 -17.26 4.72 -30.35
N SER A 76 -16.10 4.16 -30.04
CA SER A 76 -15.75 2.81 -30.50
C SER A 76 -16.69 1.73 -29.95
N LEU A 77 -17.38 1.97 -28.82
CA LEU A 77 -18.31 1.02 -28.21
C LEU A 77 -19.57 0.97 -29.06
N MET A 78 -20.09 2.14 -29.39
CA MET A 78 -21.25 2.31 -30.25
C MET A 78 -21.00 1.80 -31.67
N ASP A 79 -19.81 2.06 -32.23
CA ASP A 79 -19.41 1.54 -33.55
C ASP A 79 -19.33 0.00 -33.57
N GLU A 80 -18.81 -0.60 -32.49
CA GLU A 80 -18.76 -2.06 -32.34
C GLU A 80 -20.19 -2.63 -32.27
N VAL A 81 -21.04 -2.09 -31.41
CA VAL A 81 -22.44 -2.54 -31.30
C VAL A 81 -23.23 -2.33 -32.59
N ALA A 82 -22.95 -1.28 -33.35
CA ALA A 82 -23.58 -1.05 -34.65
C ALA A 82 -23.18 -2.09 -35.71
N SER A 83 -21.95 -2.62 -35.64
CA SER A 83 -21.42 -3.58 -36.62
C SER A 83 -21.64 -5.06 -36.25
N SER A 84 -21.53 -5.42 -34.97
CA SER A 84 -21.64 -6.80 -34.48
C SER A 84 -22.91 -7.09 -33.68
N GLY A 85 -23.68 -6.05 -33.32
CA GLY A 85 -24.84 -6.17 -32.43
C GLY A 85 -24.49 -6.31 -30.94
N LEU A 86 -23.23 -6.53 -30.56
CA LEU A 86 -22.80 -6.67 -29.17
C LEU A 86 -21.32 -6.32 -28.93
N THR A 87 -20.99 -5.86 -27.74
CA THR A 87 -19.59 -5.62 -27.35
C THR A 87 -18.86 -6.93 -27.02
N ALA A 88 -17.71 -7.18 -27.63
CA ALA A 88 -16.86 -8.33 -27.30
C ALA A 88 -16.08 -8.13 -25.99
N ARG A 89 -15.77 -6.88 -25.64
CA ARG A 89 -15.03 -6.53 -24.42
C ARG A 89 -15.68 -5.37 -23.69
N ARG A 90 -15.56 -5.41 -22.38
CA ARG A 90 -15.95 -4.29 -21.51
C ARG A 90 -15.03 -3.10 -21.69
N ARG A 91 -15.58 -1.89 -21.55
CA ARG A 91 -14.85 -0.63 -21.70
C ARG A 91 -15.01 0.23 -20.47
N GLU A 92 -13.89 0.57 -19.87
CA GLU A 92 -13.84 1.45 -18.71
C GLU A 92 -13.82 2.91 -19.15
N VAL A 93 -14.81 3.67 -18.67
CA VAL A 93 -14.99 5.10 -18.94
C VAL A 93 -15.24 5.84 -17.64
N ASN A 94 -14.98 7.14 -17.64
CA ASN A 94 -15.18 7.98 -16.47
C ASN A 94 -16.30 8.96 -16.78
N HIS A 95 -17.39 8.90 -16.02
CA HIS A 95 -18.48 9.85 -16.12
C HIS A 95 -18.18 11.11 -15.31
N LEU A 96 -18.63 12.24 -15.82
CA LEU A 96 -18.57 13.52 -15.11
C LEU A 96 -19.70 13.53 -14.05
N SER A 97 -19.35 13.66 -12.77
CA SER A 97 -20.34 13.89 -11.71
C SER A 97 -20.60 15.38 -11.52
N GLN A 98 -21.77 15.71 -10.97
CA GLN A 98 -22.09 17.08 -10.54
C GLN A 98 -21.35 17.49 -9.26
N ILE A 99 -20.87 16.52 -8.49
CA ILE A 99 -20.22 16.75 -7.19
C ILE A 99 -18.70 16.98 -7.39
N GLY A 100 -18.20 16.90 -8.62
CA GLY A 100 -16.79 17.16 -8.98
C GLY A 100 -15.91 15.91 -9.04
N ASP A 101 -16.34 14.79 -8.47
CA ASP A 101 -15.63 13.51 -8.57
C ASP A 101 -16.00 12.76 -9.86
N GLU A 102 -15.08 11.95 -10.40
CA GLU A 102 -15.39 11.10 -11.55
C GLU A 102 -16.11 9.81 -11.09
N LEU A 103 -17.09 9.35 -11.88
CA LEU A 103 -17.73 8.05 -11.69
C LEU A 103 -17.15 7.05 -12.72
N PRO A 104 -16.14 6.24 -12.34
CA PRO A 104 -15.58 5.21 -13.22
C PRO A 104 -16.55 4.03 -13.35
N VAL A 105 -16.95 3.73 -14.59
CA VAL A 105 -17.87 2.64 -14.93
C VAL A 105 -17.29 1.80 -16.05
N THR A 106 -17.42 0.49 -15.92
CA THR A 106 -17.11 -0.45 -16.99
C THR A 106 -18.39 -0.90 -17.69
N TRP A 107 -18.48 -0.67 -19.00
CA TRP A 107 -19.66 -0.91 -19.82
C TRP A 107 -19.53 -2.11 -20.75
N SER A 108 -20.59 -2.89 -20.85
CA SER A 108 -20.90 -3.78 -21.96
C SER A 108 -22.22 -3.34 -22.60
N ALA A 109 -22.41 -3.58 -23.88
CA ALA A 109 -23.65 -3.22 -24.55
C ALA A 109 -24.07 -4.25 -25.60
N ILE A 110 -25.37 -4.32 -25.83
CA ILE A 110 -26.00 -5.20 -26.81
C ILE A 110 -27.15 -4.47 -27.49
N ARG A 111 -27.31 -4.69 -28.79
CA ARG A 111 -28.44 -4.18 -29.57
C ARG A 111 -29.59 -5.17 -29.51
N LEU A 112 -30.78 -4.69 -29.19
CA LEU A 112 -31.99 -5.52 -29.10
C LEU A 112 -32.69 -5.57 -30.47
N GLY A 113 -32.19 -6.38 -31.40
CA GLY A 113 -32.71 -6.46 -32.78
C GLY A 113 -32.07 -5.46 -33.74
N ALA A 114 -32.18 -5.67 -35.05
CA ALA A 114 -31.43 -4.90 -36.06
C ALA A 114 -31.65 -3.38 -35.96
N ASP A 115 -32.90 -2.96 -35.75
CA ASP A 115 -33.30 -1.55 -35.63
C ASP A 115 -33.68 -1.15 -34.19
N GLY A 116 -33.43 -2.03 -33.22
CA GLY A 116 -33.81 -1.78 -31.84
C GLY A 116 -32.78 -0.96 -31.06
N PRO A 117 -33.14 -0.56 -29.82
CA PRO A 117 -32.28 0.23 -28.97
C PRO A 117 -31.08 -0.58 -28.51
N VAL A 118 -30.04 0.14 -28.08
CA VAL A 118 -28.88 -0.43 -27.43
C VAL A 118 -29.11 -0.46 -25.92
N LEU A 119 -29.01 -1.64 -25.33
CA LEU A 119 -28.99 -1.85 -23.89
C LEU A 119 -27.53 -1.90 -23.43
N ALA A 120 -27.09 -0.89 -22.69
CA ALA A 120 -25.78 -0.86 -22.06
C ALA A 120 -25.90 -1.19 -20.57
N VAL A 121 -24.98 -1.99 -20.06
CA VAL A 121 -24.95 -2.47 -18.68
C VAL A 121 -23.58 -2.13 -18.09
N GLY A 122 -23.60 -1.42 -16.97
CA GLY A 122 -22.43 -0.79 -16.37
C GLY A 122 -22.20 -1.24 -14.93
N ARG A 123 -20.93 -1.46 -14.58
CA ARG A 123 -20.51 -1.81 -13.22
C ARG A 123 -19.68 -0.68 -12.63
N ASP A 124 -20.00 -0.29 -11.40
CA ASP A 124 -19.31 0.74 -10.64
C ASP A 124 -17.95 0.23 -10.19
N LEU A 125 -16.88 0.97 -10.52
CA LEU A 125 -15.51 0.60 -10.19
C LEU A 125 -14.98 1.29 -8.95
N ARG A 126 -15.71 2.21 -8.31
CA ARG A 126 -15.21 3.01 -7.18
C ARG A 126 -14.79 2.16 -5.99
N ALA A 127 -15.55 1.11 -5.67
CA ALA A 127 -15.19 0.20 -4.59
C ALA A 127 -13.85 -0.51 -4.86
N ILE A 128 -13.60 -0.90 -6.12
CA ILE A 128 -12.36 -1.55 -6.54
C ILE A 128 -11.21 -0.53 -6.53
N ALA A 129 -11.43 0.66 -7.11
CA ALA A 129 -10.46 1.74 -7.15
C ALA A 129 -10.03 2.18 -5.74
N ALA A 130 -10.98 2.29 -4.80
CA ALA A 130 -10.69 2.64 -3.40
C ALA A 130 -9.81 1.57 -2.71
N ILE A 131 -10.06 0.29 -2.96
CA ILE A 131 -9.23 -0.80 -2.42
C ILE A 131 -7.82 -0.75 -3.04
N GLN A 132 -7.72 -0.56 -4.36
CA GLN A 132 -6.43 -0.44 -5.05
C GLN A 132 -5.63 0.75 -4.52
N GLN A 133 -6.27 1.91 -4.33
CA GLN A 133 -5.63 3.10 -3.79
C GLN A 133 -5.09 2.85 -2.38
N ARG A 134 -5.90 2.27 -1.49
CA ARG A 134 -5.47 1.90 -0.13
C ARG A 134 -4.30 0.91 -0.13
N PHE A 135 -4.27 -0.02 -1.09
CA PHE A 135 -3.16 -0.96 -1.23
C PHE A 135 -1.86 -0.25 -1.63
N VAL A 136 -1.92 0.65 -2.61
CA VAL A 136 -0.76 1.45 -3.04
C VAL A 136 -0.23 2.31 -1.91
N GLU A 137 -1.12 2.99 -1.17
CA GLU A 137 -0.74 3.79 -0.01
C GLU A 137 -0.06 2.94 1.07
N ALA A 138 -0.63 1.78 1.41
CA ALA A 138 -0.03 0.87 2.37
C ALA A 138 1.34 0.35 1.93
N GLN A 139 1.53 0.06 0.64
CA GLN A 139 2.82 -0.36 0.10
C GLN A 139 3.86 0.77 0.19
N GLN A 140 3.50 1.99 -0.19
CA GLN A 140 4.38 3.16 -0.10
C GLN A 140 4.78 3.45 1.35
N ASP A 141 3.85 3.35 2.28
CA ASP A 141 4.13 3.50 3.71
C ASP A 141 5.10 2.44 4.22
N MET A 142 4.89 1.18 3.84
CA MET A 142 5.79 0.08 4.20
C MET A 142 7.21 0.31 3.66
N GLU A 143 7.34 0.72 2.40
CA GLU A 143 8.64 1.02 1.79
C GLU A 143 9.34 2.18 2.50
N ARG A 144 8.62 3.27 2.79
CA ARG A 144 9.18 4.39 3.56
C ARG A 144 9.67 3.94 4.93
N GLN A 145 8.89 3.14 5.65
CA GLN A 145 9.29 2.59 6.95
C GLN A 145 10.53 1.69 6.84
N TYR A 146 10.58 0.84 5.81
CA TYR A 146 11.73 -0.01 5.54
C TYR A 146 13.00 0.82 5.29
N TRP A 147 12.92 1.82 4.40
CA TRP A 147 14.04 2.69 4.09
C TRP A 147 14.51 3.49 5.31
N ASN A 148 13.59 4.04 6.09
CA ASN A 148 13.92 4.76 7.33
C ASN A 148 14.62 3.86 8.34
N ARG A 149 14.12 2.64 8.55
CA ARG A 149 14.75 1.65 9.43
C ARG A 149 16.15 1.28 8.93
N ARG A 150 16.30 1.03 7.63
CA ARG A 150 17.57 0.64 7.03
C ARG A 150 18.60 1.77 7.10
N GLN A 151 18.18 3.01 6.91
CA GLN A 151 19.01 4.19 7.04
C GLN A 151 19.45 4.39 8.50
N ALA A 152 18.52 4.27 9.45
CA ALA A 152 18.83 4.36 10.87
C ALA A 152 19.81 3.26 11.31
N GLU A 153 19.61 2.01 10.86
CA GLU A 153 20.50 0.89 11.14
C GLU A 153 21.90 1.13 10.55
N THR A 154 21.98 1.55 9.29
CA THR A 154 23.26 1.86 8.63
C THR A 154 23.99 2.99 9.35
N ARG A 155 23.28 4.07 9.67
CA ARG A 155 23.85 5.21 10.40
C ARG A 155 24.33 4.79 11.79
N TYR A 156 23.55 4.03 12.55
CA TYR A 156 23.97 3.50 13.84
C TYR A 156 25.22 2.64 13.71
N ARG A 157 25.26 1.72 12.74
CA ARG A 157 26.41 0.84 12.53
C ARG A 157 27.67 1.61 12.19
N LEU A 158 27.56 2.63 11.34
CA LEU A 158 28.69 3.50 10.99
C LEU A 158 29.17 4.30 12.20
N LEU A 159 28.25 4.95 12.94
CA LEU A 159 28.60 5.70 14.14
C LEU A 159 29.26 4.80 15.20
N PHE A 160 28.74 3.59 15.40
CA PHE A 160 29.33 2.61 16.30
C PHE A 160 30.76 2.26 15.86
N GLN A 161 30.98 1.99 14.56
CA GLN A 161 32.29 1.62 14.02
C GLN A 161 33.33 2.75 14.06
N VAL A 162 32.93 4.00 13.83
CA VAL A 162 33.85 5.15 13.75
C VAL A 162 33.99 5.93 15.05
N ALA A 163 33.26 5.57 16.11
CA ALA A 163 33.37 6.22 17.41
C ALA A 163 34.76 5.99 18.01
N ASN A 164 35.38 7.08 18.47
CA ASN A 164 36.68 7.03 19.16
C ASN A 164 36.58 6.49 20.59
N ASP A 165 35.40 6.62 21.22
CA ASP A 165 35.16 6.05 22.54
C ASP A 165 34.90 4.56 22.42
N ALA A 166 35.43 3.76 23.36
CA ALA A 166 35.14 2.34 23.44
C ALA A 166 33.68 2.12 23.87
N VAL A 167 32.87 1.52 22.99
CA VAL A 167 31.44 1.25 23.21
C VAL A 167 31.19 -0.26 23.14
N LEU A 168 30.55 -0.77 24.20
CA LEU A 168 30.17 -2.17 24.34
C LEU A 168 28.66 -2.27 24.51
N LEU A 169 28.06 -3.20 23.77
CA LEU A 169 26.71 -3.68 24.03
C LEU A 169 26.81 -5.01 24.77
N ILE A 170 26.13 -5.12 25.91
CA ILE A 170 26.23 -6.25 26.82
C ILE A 170 24.83 -6.77 27.09
N ASP A 171 24.67 -8.10 27.08
CA ASP A 171 23.44 -8.75 27.51
C ASP A 171 23.23 -8.54 29.02
N ALA A 172 22.04 -8.05 29.40
CA ALA A 172 21.79 -7.63 30.77
C ALA A 172 21.83 -8.80 31.77
N ASP A 173 21.45 -10.01 31.35
CA ASP A 173 21.32 -11.16 32.24
C ASP A 173 22.64 -11.93 32.35
N SER A 174 23.20 -12.34 31.20
CA SER A 174 24.43 -13.12 31.11
C SER A 174 25.71 -12.29 31.27
N GLN A 175 25.62 -10.97 31.13
CA GLN A 175 26.77 -10.05 31.07
C GLN A 175 27.75 -10.39 29.93
N CYS A 176 27.29 -11.13 28.92
CA CYS A 176 28.07 -11.43 27.73
C CYS A 176 28.06 -10.23 26.77
N VAL A 177 29.20 -9.98 26.12
CA VAL A 177 29.33 -8.91 25.12
C VAL A 177 28.57 -9.32 23.86
N LEU A 178 27.56 -8.53 23.49
CA LEU A 178 26.78 -8.70 22.25
C LEU A 178 27.45 -8.01 21.07
N ALA A 179 28.05 -6.84 21.30
CA ALA A 179 28.82 -6.10 20.29
C ALA A 179 29.89 -5.22 20.96
N ALA A 180 31.00 -5.01 20.26
CA ALA A 180 32.08 -4.11 20.66
C ALA A 180 32.54 -3.33 19.42
N ASN A 181 32.78 -2.03 19.56
CA ASN A 181 33.34 -1.24 18.47
C ASN A 181 34.88 -1.39 18.40
N PRO A 182 35.53 -0.96 17.30
CA PRO A 182 36.98 -1.07 17.16
C PRO A 182 37.79 -0.36 18.25
N ALA A 183 37.31 0.78 18.78
CA ALA A 183 37.98 1.51 19.86
C ALA A 183 38.15 0.68 21.14
N CYS A 184 37.35 -0.37 21.36
CA CYS A 184 37.54 -1.31 22.47
C CYS A 184 38.87 -2.06 22.37
N GLU A 185 39.36 -2.36 21.16
CA GLU A 185 40.65 -3.04 20.97
C GLU A 185 41.81 -2.13 21.36
N GLU A 186 41.74 -0.86 20.96
CA GLU A 186 42.73 0.14 21.33
C GLU A 186 42.79 0.36 22.84
N LEU A 187 41.62 0.35 23.50
CA LEU A 187 41.52 0.59 24.94
C LEU A 187 41.87 -0.64 25.81
N LEU A 188 41.37 -1.82 25.43
CA LEU A 188 41.44 -3.04 26.24
C LEU A 188 42.51 -4.03 25.75
N GLY A 189 43.06 -3.82 24.54
CA GLY A 189 44.04 -4.70 23.92
C GLY A 189 43.49 -6.04 23.45
N VAL A 190 42.16 -6.17 23.35
CA VAL A 190 41.48 -7.40 22.94
C VAL A 190 40.60 -7.10 21.71
N PRO A 191 40.67 -7.91 20.62
CA PRO A 191 39.85 -7.65 19.45
C PRO A 191 38.34 -7.83 19.70
N PRO A 192 37.44 -7.07 19.05
CA PRO A 192 36.00 -7.19 19.22
C PRO A 192 35.47 -8.60 18.93
N THR A 193 36.06 -9.28 17.95
CA THR A 193 35.73 -10.66 17.57
C THR A 193 36.01 -11.69 18.67
N VAL A 194 36.95 -11.38 19.57
CA VAL A 194 37.32 -12.24 20.71
C VAL A 194 36.44 -11.94 21.92
N MET A 195 36.00 -10.68 22.09
CA MET A 195 35.09 -10.26 23.15
C MET A 195 33.67 -10.79 22.94
N GLN A 196 33.18 -10.79 21.70
CA GLN A 196 31.80 -11.11 21.38
C GLN A 196 31.42 -12.53 21.84
N GLY A 197 30.29 -12.63 22.54
CA GLY A 197 29.77 -13.88 23.11
C GLY A 197 30.41 -14.31 24.43
N LYS A 198 31.41 -13.58 24.95
CA LYS A 198 32.05 -13.87 26.24
C LYS A 198 31.64 -12.88 27.32
N ALA A 199 31.80 -13.26 28.58
CA ALA A 199 31.59 -12.34 29.69
C ALA A 199 32.57 -11.17 29.59
N LEU A 200 32.07 -9.93 29.78
CA LEU A 200 32.92 -8.74 29.69
C LEU A 200 34.15 -8.84 30.62
N THR A 201 33.97 -9.41 31.82
CA THR A 201 35.04 -9.58 32.80
C THR A 201 36.23 -10.38 32.29
N ASP A 202 36.04 -11.26 31.32
CA ASP A 202 37.13 -12.07 30.75
C ASP A 202 38.10 -11.21 29.93
N SER A 203 37.58 -10.13 29.35
CA SER A 203 38.34 -9.16 28.55
C SER A 203 38.90 -8.00 29.38
N LEU A 204 38.69 -8.02 30.70
CA LEU A 204 39.16 -6.99 31.63
C LEU A 204 40.35 -7.48 32.48
N PRO A 205 41.29 -6.59 32.85
CA PRO A 205 42.32 -6.86 33.85
C PRO A 205 41.72 -7.29 35.19
N GLN A 206 42.36 -8.21 35.90
CA GLN A 206 41.85 -8.77 37.16
C GLN A 206 41.45 -7.71 38.19
N ALA A 207 42.22 -6.62 38.29
CA ALA A 207 41.95 -5.51 39.20
C ALA A 207 40.66 -4.72 38.88
N ALA A 208 40.17 -4.77 37.65
CA ALA A 208 38.97 -4.07 37.19
C ALA A 208 37.70 -4.92 37.26
N ARG A 209 37.81 -6.26 37.23
CA ARG A 209 36.67 -7.18 37.08
C ARG A 209 35.58 -6.98 38.13
N ALA A 210 35.93 -6.95 39.41
CA ALA A 210 34.95 -6.84 40.50
C ALA A 210 34.18 -5.51 40.46
N LYS A 211 34.89 -4.41 40.20
CA LYS A 211 34.30 -3.07 40.15
C LYS A 211 33.39 -2.88 38.93
N VAL A 212 33.78 -3.41 37.77
CA VAL A 212 32.94 -3.36 36.57
C VAL A 212 31.71 -4.26 36.72
N ALA A 213 31.85 -5.45 37.31
CA ALA A 213 30.71 -6.32 37.59
C ALA A 213 29.69 -5.64 38.53
N GLU A 214 30.17 -5.00 39.60
CA GLU A 214 29.33 -4.22 40.52
C GLU A 214 28.63 -3.04 39.81
N LEU A 215 29.35 -2.31 38.94
CA LEU A 215 28.75 -1.25 38.11
C LEU A 215 27.63 -1.79 37.22
N LEU A 216 27.82 -2.93 36.54
CA LEU A 216 26.78 -3.53 35.70
C LEU A 216 25.56 -3.98 36.52
N THR A 217 25.78 -4.60 37.68
CA THR A 217 24.70 -5.01 38.60
C THR A 217 23.93 -3.80 39.13
N THR A 218 24.64 -2.72 39.47
CA THR A 218 24.03 -1.48 39.98
C THR A 218 23.23 -0.77 38.87
N ALA A 219 23.80 -0.63 37.68
CA ALA A 219 23.11 -0.05 36.53
C ALA A 219 21.83 -0.83 36.20
N ARG A 220 21.91 -2.17 36.18
CA ARG A 220 20.74 -3.03 35.93
C ARG A 220 19.66 -2.92 37.00
N SER A 221 20.03 -2.95 38.28
CA SER A 221 19.07 -2.92 39.40
C SER A 221 18.39 -1.56 39.57
N THR A 222 19.13 -0.47 39.33
CA THR A 222 18.60 0.90 39.46
C THR A 222 17.89 1.39 38.20
N GLY A 223 18.16 0.78 37.04
CA GLY A 223 17.64 1.25 35.75
C GLY A 223 18.21 2.60 35.30
N ARG A 224 19.32 3.04 35.92
CA ARG A 224 19.96 4.34 35.66
C ARG A 224 21.41 4.17 35.22
N ALA A 225 21.96 5.20 34.58
CA ALA A 225 23.36 5.26 34.25
C ALA A 225 24.23 5.28 35.52
N VAL A 226 25.29 4.46 35.54
CA VAL A 226 26.27 4.39 36.63
C VAL A 226 27.67 4.53 36.05
N GLU A 227 28.51 5.31 36.73
CA GLU A 227 29.86 5.63 36.29
C GLU A 227 30.90 5.28 37.37
N ILE A 228 32.03 4.73 36.95
CA ILE A 228 33.21 4.52 37.81
C ILE A 228 34.47 4.95 37.08
N ARG A 229 35.50 5.30 37.84
CA ARG A 229 36.85 5.56 37.33
C ARG A 229 37.85 4.53 37.84
N LEU A 230 38.64 3.98 36.93
CA LEU A 230 39.65 2.96 37.21
C LEU A 230 41.01 3.42 36.67
N ARG A 231 42.10 3.06 37.33
CA ARG A 231 43.45 3.35 36.83
C ARG A 231 43.87 2.26 35.83
N ALA A 232 44.29 2.66 34.62
CA ALA A 232 44.85 1.76 33.63
C ALA A 232 46.23 1.24 34.10
N LEU A 233 46.39 -0.08 34.18
CA LEU A 233 47.63 -0.70 34.62
C LEU A 233 48.75 -0.62 33.56
N SER A 234 48.40 -0.51 32.28
CA SER A 234 49.34 -0.51 31.15
C SER A 234 49.89 0.88 30.79
N THR A 235 49.10 1.95 30.97
CA THR A 235 49.45 3.32 30.54
C THR A 235 49.52 4.34 31.69
N GLY A 236 49.14 3.96 32.92
CA GLY A 236 49.13 4.86 34.09
C GLY A 236 48.03 5.92 34.09
N GLY A 237 47.24 6.02 33.01
CA GLY A 237 46.08 6.91 32.87
C GLY A 237 44.86 6.47 33.67
N MET A 238 43.84 7.33 33.74
CA MET A 238 42.53 6.98 34.31
C MET A 238 41.56 6.64 33.18
N LEU A 239 40.84 5.53 33.33
CA LEU A 239 39.74 5.07 32.49
C LEU A 239 38.43 5.36 33.19
N GLU A 240 37.46 5.87 32.45
CA GLU A 240 36.09 6.06 32.91
C GLU A 240 35.20 5.01 32.25
N PHE A 241 34.42 4.30 33.06
CA PHE A 241 33.45 3.32 32.61
C PHE A 241 32.06 3.86 32.96
N SER A 242 31.20 3.98 31.96
CA SER A 242 29.78 4.31 32.13
C SER A 242 28.93 3.16 31.61
N ALA A 243 27.96 2.71 32.40
CA ALA A 243 26.97 1.73 31.96
C ALA A 243 25.58 2.33 32.05
N THR A 244 24.87 2.33 30.91
CA THR A 244 23.48 2.78 30.82
C THR A 244 22.59 1.61 30.39
N PRO A 245 21.63 1.20 31.23
CA PRO A 245 20.66 0.17 30.85
C PRO A 245 19.66 0.75 29.85
N PHE A 246 19.27 -0.03 28.86
CA PHE A 246 18.23 0.35 27.90
C PHE A 246 17.44 -0.89 27.45
N ARG A 247 16.23 -0.67 26.95
CA ARG A 247 15.36 -1.72 26.37
C ARG A 247 15.11 -1.38 24.90
N PHE A 248 15.19 -2.40 24.06
CA PHE A 248 14.79 -2.33 22.65
C PHE A 248 13.26 -2.37 22.51
#